data_AF-A0A0P7ZS42-F1
#
_entry.id   AF-A0A0P7ZS42-F1
#
_cell.length_a   1.000
_cell.length_b   1.000
_cell.length_c   1.000
_cell.angle_alpha   90.00
_cell.angle_beta   90.00
_cell.angle_gamma   90.00
#
_symmetry.space_group_name_H-M   'P 1'
#
loop_
_entity.id
_entity.type
_entity.pdbx_description
1 polymer ?
#
loop_
_entity_poly.entity_id
_entity_poly.type
_entity_poly.pdbx_seq_one_letter_code
_entity_poly.pdbx_strand_id
1 'polypeptide(L)'
;MIAPEPIIQEPSIADSATHRPPENIPEAKSEDNIVANAAVPNNAGAFWVVFLSTFITIFLAELGDKTQLATLLLSAESQSPLVVFFGAGLALVATSLIGVLLGQWLSKRIPEETLDTCAGILLLLITIGLVGDIVGH
;
A
#
# COMPACT_ATOMS: atom_id res chain seq x y z
N MET A 1 -60.53 6.98 -61.84
CA MET A 1 -60.28 7.92 -60.73
C MET A 1 -60.88 7.26 -59.48
N ILE A 2 -60.20 6.27 -58.89
CA ILE A 2 -59.36 6.36 -57.65
C ILE A 2 -60.19 6.98 -56.50
N ALA A 3 -60.51 6.37 -55.36
CA ALA A 3 -60.19 5.13 -54.62
C ALA A 3 -61.31 4.98 -53.52
N PRO A 4 -61.24 4.23 -52.38
CA PRO A 4 -60.24 3.29 -51.85
C PRO A 4 -60.80 1.96 -51.28
N GLU A 5 -59.89 1.08 -50.85
CA GLU A 5 -60.10 -0.26 -50.28
C GLU A 5 -60.92 -0.30 -48.96
N PRO A 6 -61.54 -1.45 -48.61
CA PRO A 6 -62.08 -1.69 -47.27
C PRO A 6 -60.95 -1.89 -46.25
N ILE A 7 -60.95 -1.06 -45.21
CA ILE A 7 -59.99 -1.12 -44.11
C ILE A 7 -60.23 -2.41 -43.31
N ILE A 8 -59.26 -3.33 -43.38
CA ILE A 8 -59.13 -4.45 -42.45
C ILE A 8 -58.81 -3.87 -41.06
N GLN A 9 -59.58 -4.32 -40.09
CA GLN A 9 -59.52 -3.96 -38.68
C GLN A 9 -58.12 -4.24 -38.10
N GLU A 10 -57.42 -3.21 -37.64
CA GLU A 10 -56.25 -3.42 -36.78
C GLU A 10 -56.74 -3.95 -35.42
N PRO A 11 -56.26 -5.11 -34.94
CA PRO A 11 -56.49 -5.48 -33.55
C PRO A 11 -55.74 -4.45 -32.68
N SER A 12 -56.49 -3.71 -31.87
CA SER A 12 -55.94 -2.89 -30.79
C SER A 12 -55.12 -3.80 -29.89
N ILE A 13 -53.79 -3.75 -30.01
CA ILE A 13 -52.87 -4.37 -29.07
C ILE A 13 -52.93 -3.55 -27.78
N ALA A 14 -54.00 -3.77 -27.03
CA ALA A 14 -54.21 -3.28 -25.70
C ALA A 14 -54.87 -4.40 -24.92
N ASP A 15 -54.07 -5.36 -24.46
CA ASP A 15 -54.13 -5.86 -23.08
C ASP A 15 -53.14 -7.03 -22.90
N SER A 16 -51.87 -6.71 -22.63
CA SER A 16 -50.96 -7.67 -22.02
C SER A 16 -49.94 -6.94 -21.17
N ALA A 17 -50.44 -6.07 -20.29
CA ALA A 17 -49.64 -5.40 -19.27
C ALA A 17 -50.23 -5.56 -17.87
N THR A 18 -51.09 -6.56 -17.66
CA THR A 18 -51.56 -6.94 -16.32
C THR A 18 -51.49 -8.45 -16.19
N HIS A 19 -50.34 -8.94 -15.70
CA HIS A 19 -50.20 -9.88 -14.59
C HIS A 19 -48.81 -10.57 -14.67
N ARG A 20 -47.80 -9.98 -14.06
CA ARG A 20 -46.63 -10.74 -13.59
C ARG A 20 -46.38 -10.41 -12.10
N PRO A 21 -46.45 -11.41 -11.20
CA PRO A 21 -46.16 -11.24 -9.77
C PRO A 21 -44.68 -10.89 -9.53
N PRO A 22 -44.32 -10.38 -8.34
CA PRO A 22 -42.98 -9.92 -8.04
C PRO A 22 -41.93 -11.01 -8.25
N GLU A 23 -40.93 -10.60 -9.00
CA GLU A 23 -39.57 -11.12 -9.15
C GLU A 23 -39.05 -11.80 -7.88
N ASN A 24 -39.01 -13.13 -7.93
CA ASN A 24 -38.22 -13.97 -7.03
C ASN A 24 -37.15 -14.66 -7.88
N ILE A 25 -36.11 -13.91 -8.23
CA ILE A 25 -34.85 -14.50 -8.67
C ILE A 25 -34.11 -14.87 -7.37
N PRO A 26 -33.66 -16.13 -7.19
CA PRO A 26 -32.63 -16.41 -6.20
C PRO A 26 -31.40 -15.61 -6.64
N GLU A 27 -31.18 -14.45 -6.03
CA GLU A 27 -29.93 -13.72 -6.20
C GLU A 27 -28.82 -14.70 -5.84
N ALA A 28 -27.96 -14.97 -6.83
CA ALA A 28 -26.78 -15.79 -6.68
C ALA A 28 -25.98 -15.25 -5.50
N LYS A 29 -26.00 -16.05 -4.43
CA LYS A 29 -25.24 -15.84 -3.22
C LYS A 29 -23.75 -15.84 -3.60
N SER A 30 -23.06 -14.81 -3.12
CA SER A 30 -21.70 -14.90 -2.57
C SER A 30 -20.55 -15.22 -3.52
N GLU A 31 -20.01 -14.21 -4.23
CA GLU A 31 -18.59 -14.23 -4.67
C GLU A 31 -17.83 -12.88 -4.56
N ASP A 32 -18.44 -11.76 -4.11
CA ASP A 32 -17.73 -10.46 -4.07
C ASP A 32 -17.26 -10.02 -2.65
N ASN A 33 -17.45 -10.87 -1.64
CA ASN A 33 -17.13 -10.54 -0.24
C ASN A 33 -15.70 -10.91 0.18
N ILE A 34 -14.81 -11.31 -0.73
CA ILE A 34 -13.41 -11.61 -0.38
C ILE A 34 -12.49 -10.38 -0.57
N VAL A 35 -12.89 -9.40 -1.38
CA VAL A 35 -12.07 -8.19 -1.63
C VAL A 35 -12.67 -6.92 -0.99
N ALA A 36 -13.95 -6.93 -0.62
CA ALA A 36 -14.67 -5.74 -0.12
C ALA A 36 -14.70 -5.54 1.41
N ASN A 37 -13.97 -6.35 2.20
CA ASN A 37 -13.88 -6.20 3.66
C ASN A 37 -12.45 -5.96 4.17
N ALA A 38 -11.62 -5.22 3.41
CA ALA A 38 -10.61 -4.39 4.05
C ALA A 38 -11.28 -3.16 4.67
N ALA A 39 -12.33 -3.37 5.48
CA ALA A 39 -12.92 -2.34 6.29
C ALA A 39 -11.80 -1.83 7.19
N VAL A 40 -11.27 -0.63 6.91
CA VAL A 40 -10.33 0.04 7.80
C VAL A 40 -11.08 0.21 9.12
N PRO A 41 -10.72 -0.53 10.18
CA PRO A 41 -11.53 -0.54 11.38
C PRO A 41 -11.49 0.85 12.00
N ASN A 42 -12.62 1.55 11.98
CA ASN A 42 -12.79 2.90 12.49
C ASN A 42 -12.83 2.90 14.02
N ASN A 43 -11.75 2.47 14.66
CA ASN A 43 -11.49 2.45 16.10
C ASN A 43 -9.96 2.37 16.28
N ALA A 44 -9.43 2.64 17.47
CA ALA A 44 -8.01 2.51 17.81
C ALA A 44 -7.31 1.21 17.31
N GLY A 45 -8.09 0.18 16.97
CA GLY A 45 -7.65 -1.02 16.25
C GLY A 45 -7.00 -0.77 14.88
N ALA A 46 -7.45 0.18 14.04
CA ALA A 46 -6.78 0.41 12.74
C ALA A 46 -5.36 0.95 12.94
N PHE A 47 -5.18 1.90 13.85
CA PHE A 47 -3.87 2.41 14.19
C PHE A 47 -2.97 1.30 14.73
N TRP A 48 -3.46 0.47 15.65
CA TRP A 48 -2.71 -0.67 16.16
C TRP A 48 -2.38 -1.70 15.08
N VAL A 49 -3.30 -1.99 14.17
CA VAL A 49 -3.07 -2.92 13.06
C VAL A 49 -2.02 -2.38 12.10
N VAL A 50 -2.10 -1.10 11.71
CA VAL A 50 -1.11 -0.46 10.83
C VAL A 50 0.24 -0.37 11.55
N PHE A 51 0.27 0.05 12.81
CA PHE A 51 1.50 0.12 13.60
C PHE A 51 2.16 -1.25 13.71
N LEU A 52 1.41 -2.29 14.08
CA LEU A 52 1.97 -3.62 14.32
C LEU A 52 2.37 -4.29 13.01
N SER A 53 1.62 -4.11 11.92
CA SER A 53 2.00 -4.66 10.61
C SER A 53 3.26 -3.98 10.08
N THR A 54 3.32 -2.65 10.09
CA THR A 54 4.50 -1.89 9.67
C THR A 54 5.70 -2.21 10.58
N PHE A 55 5.52 -2.29 11.90
CA PHE A 55 6.57 -2.68 12.83
C PHE A 55 7.10 -4.09 12.53
N ILE A 56 6.24 -5.10 12.40
CA ILE A 56 6.69 -6.47 12.12
C ILE A 56 7.38 -6.57 10.76
N THR A 57 6.84 -5.91 9.72
CA THR A 57 7.44 -5.91 8.39
C THR A 57 8.83 -5.28 8.40
N ILE A 58 8.98 -4.10 9.02
CA ILE A 58 10.27 -3.40 9.12
C ILE A 58 11.22 -4.18 10.02
N PHE A 59 10.74 -4.68 11.16
CA PHE A 59 11.51 -5.48 12.10
C PHE A 59 12.05 -6.76 11.45
N LEU A 60 11.25 -7.47 10.66
CA LEU A 60 11.72 -8.65 9.91
C LEU A 60 12.68 -8.27 8.78
N ALA A 61 12.46 -7.13 8.11
CA ALA A 61 13.38 -6.64 7.08
C ALA A 61 14.73 -6.21 7.66
N GLU A 62 14.74 -5.71 8.91
CA GLU A 62 15.96 -5.25 9.59
C GLU A 62 16.54 -6.27 10.59
N LEU A 63 15.80 -7.31 10.98
CA LEU A 63 16.29 -8.31 11.92
C LEU A 63 17.46 -9.06 11.29
N GLY A 64 18.64 -8.84 11.87
CA GLY A 64 19.88 -9.40 11.34
C GLY A 64 20.58 -8.52 10.31
N ASP A 65 20.21 -7.24 10.19
CA ASP A 65 21.11 -6.28 9.58
C ASP A 65 22.46 -6.32 10.31
N LYS A 66 23.54 -6.35 9.54
CA LYS A 66 24.91 -6.44 10.04
C LYS A 66 25.20 -5.29 11.01
N THR A 67 24.51 -4.16 10.89
CA THR A 67 24.60 -3.03 11.81
C THR A 67 24.07 -3.35 13.22
N GLN A 68 23.00 -4.16 13.34
CA GLN A 68 22.45 -4.57 14.63
C GLN A 68 23.41 -5.54 15.36
N LEU A 69 24.01 -6.49 14.64
CA LEU A 69 25.05 -7.36 15.20
C LEU A 69 26.34 -6.60 15.51
N ALA A 70 26.77 -5.68 14.65
CA ALA A 70 27.94 -4.84 14.91
C ALA A 70 27.75 -3.96 16.15
N THR A 71 26.56 -3.39 16.33
CA THR A 71 26.20 -2.61 17.53
C THR A 71 26.15 -3.51 18.77
N LEU A 72 25.59 -4.71 18.66
CA LEU A 72 25.56 -5.69 19.75
C LEU A 72 26.96 -6.15 20.15
N LEU A 73 27.83 -6.45 19.19
CA LEU A 73 29.22 -6.86 19.42
C LEU A 73 30.05 -5.71 19.98
N LEU A 74 29.89 -4.49 19.45
CA LEU A 74 30.53 -3.29 19.99
C LEU A 74 30.07 -3.01 21.42
N SER A 75 28.78 -3.24 21.72
CA SER A 75 28.23 -3.12 23.06
C SER A 75 28.75 -4.22 24.00
N ALA A 76 28.94 -5.44 23.50
CA ALA A 76 29.47 -6.58 24.25
C ALA A 76 30.97 -6.47 24.55
N GLU A 77 31.76 -5.89 23.64
CA GLU A 77 33.20 -5.62 23.82
C GLU A 77 33.47 -4.34 24.63
N SER A 78 32.53 -3.40 24.69
CA SER A 78 32.71 -2.14 25.40
C SER A 78 32.47 -2.31 26.91
N GLN A 79 33.33 -1.69 27.73
CA GLN A 79 33.21 -1.72 29.19
C GLN A 79 31.92 -1.04 29.71
N SER A 80 31.16 -0.34 28.84
CA SER A 80 29.86 0.24 29.18
C SER A 80 28.82 0.04 28.05
N PRO A 81 28.10 -1.11 28.06
CA PRO A 81 27.06 -1.43 27.08
C PRO A 81 25.95 -0.37 26.99
N LEU A 82 25.65 0.30 28.10
CA LEU A 82 24.63 1.34 28.18
C LEU A 82 25.03 2.60 27.38
N VAL A 83 26.30 2.99 27.40
CA VAL A 83 26.77 4.19 26.66
C VAL A 83 26.67 3.96 25.16
N VAL A 84 27.00 2.76 24.68
CA VAL A 84 26.87 2.39 23.26
C VAL A 84 25.40 2.40 22.83
N PHE A 85 24.51 1.83 23.66
CA PHE A 85 23.07 1.82 23.39
C PHE A 85 22.49 3.24 23.27
N PHE A 86 22.75 4.11 24.26
CA PHE A 86 22.28 5.49 24.22
C PHE A 86 22.93 6.29 23.09
N GLY A 87 24.21 6.07 22.80
CA GLY A 87 24.91 6.71 21.68
C GLY A 87 24.30 6.35 20.33
N ALA A 88 24.09 5.06 20.07
CA ALA A 88 23.46 4.58 18.84
C ALA A 88 22.00 5.04 18.73
N GLY A 89 21.23 4.97 19.82
CA GLY A 89 19.85 5.45 19.86
C GLY A 89 19.74 6.95 19.58
N LEU A 90 20.61 7.76 20.17
CA LEU A 90 20.63 9.20 19.93
C LEU A 90 21.08 9.53 18.50
N ALA A 91 22.06 8.81 17.97
CA ALA A 91 22.51 8.95 16.59
C ALA A 91 21.39 8.62 15.59
N LEU A 92 20.62 7.56 15.86
CA LEU A 92 19.46 7.17 15.05
C LEU A 92 18.39 8.26 15.06
N VAL A 93 17.98 8.72 16.25
CA VAL A 93 16.98 9.80 16.38
C VAL A 93 17.43 11.07 15.67
N ALA A 94 18.70 11.47 15.86
CA ALA A 94 19.25 12.65 15.19
C ALA A 94 19.24 12.50 13.66
N THR A 95 19.67 11.34 13.16
CA THR A 95 19.69 11.04 11.72
C THR A 95 18.29 11.03 11.13
N SER A 96 17.33 10.36 11.78
CA SER A 96 15.93 10.33 11.36
C SER A 96 15.33 11.73 11.34
N LEU A 97 15.60 12.56 12.36
CA LEU A 97 15.11 13.93 12.42
C LEU A 97 15.64 14.76 11.24
N ILE A 98 16.95 14.70 10.99
CA ILE A 98 17.58 15.37 9.85
C ILE A 98 16.98 14.88 8.52
N GLY A 99 16.81 13.57 8.37
CA GLY A 99 16.22 12.97 7.18
C GLY A 99 14.79 13.44 6.92
N VAL A 100 13.95 13.51 7.95
CA VAL A 100 12.58 14.01 7.84
C VAL A 100 12.55 15.50 7.47
N LEU A 101 13.40 16.32 8.10
CA LEU A 101 13.51 17.75 7.78
C LEU A 101 13.96 17.98 6.33
N LEU A 102 14.98 17.26 5.87
CA LEU A 102 15.45 17.32 4.49
C LEU A 102 14.38 16.81 3.51
N GLY A 103 13.75 15.68 3.81
CA GLY A 103 12.70 15.09 2.99
C GLY A 103 11.52 16.05 2.83
N GLN A 104 11.04 16.64 3.93
CA GLN A 104 9.97 17.64 3.89
C GLN A 104 10.35 18.89 3.09
N TRP A 105 11.59 19.35 3.20
CA TRP A 105 12.07 20.49 2.42
C TRP A 105 12.13 20.15 0.92
N LEU A 106 12.59 18.95 0.58
CA LEU A 106 12.73 18.48 -0.79
C LEU A 106 11.37 18.24 -1.45
N SER A 107 10.42 17.60 -0.76
CA SER A 107 9.04 17.40 -1.24
C SER A 107 8.28 18.70 -1.51
N LYS A 108 8.62 19.80 -0.83
CA LYS A 108 8.02 21.12 -1.11
C LYS A 108 8.56 21.77 -2.39
N ARG A 109 9.72 21.35 -2.87
CA ARG A 109 10.42 21.98 -4.01
C ARG A 109 10.37 21.13 -5.27
N ILE A 110 10.22 19.81 -5.14
CA ILE A 110 10.33 18.84 -6.23
C ILE A 110 9.02 18.03 -6.35
N PRO A 111 8.48 17.84 -7.57
CA PRO A 111 7.33 16.96 -7.80
C PRO A 111 7.60 15.53 -7.32
N GLU A 112 6.59 14.89 -6.71
CA GLU A 112 6.69 13.54 -6.13
C GLU A 112 7.20 12.50 -7.13
N GLU A 113 6.77 12.58 -8.40
CA GLU A 113 7.19 11.67 -9.48
C GLU A 113 8.71 11.68 -9.73
N THR A 114 9.35 12.85 -9.57
CA THR A 114 10.80 12.98 -9.71
C THR A 114 11.53 12.36 -8.52
N LEU A 115 10.96 12.47 -7.31
CA LEU A 115 11.56 11.91 -6.09
C LEU A 115 11.55 10.38 -6.11
N ASP A 116 10.44 9.78 -6.51
CA ASP A 116 10.32 8.32 -6.63
C ASP A 116 11.27 7.75 -7.69
N THR A 117 11.34 8.41 -8.85
CA THR A 117 12.27 8.02 -9.92
C THR A 117 13.73 8.15 -9.46
N CYS A 118 14.08 9.25 -8.78
CA CYS A 118 15.43 9.44 -8.24
C CYS A 118 15.78 8.39 -7.17
N ALA A 119 14.86 8.06 -6.26
CA ALA A 119 15.08 7.03 -5.25
C ALA A 119 15.33 5.66 -5.90
N GLY A 120 14.54 5.30 -6.90
CA GLY A 120 14.71 4.06 -7.65
C GLY A 120 16.04 3.98 -8.41
N ILE A 121 16.44 5.07 -9.10
CA ILE A 121 17.73 5.13 -9.80
C ILE A 121 18.90 5.03 -8.81
N LEU A 122 18.83 5.75 -7.69
CA LEU A 122 19.88 5.72 -6.68
C LEU A 122 20.04 4.30 -6.09
N LEU A 123 18.92 3.63 -5.80
CA LEU A 123 18.91 2.25 -5.33
C LEU A 123 19.53 1.29 -6.36
N LEU A 124 19.18 1.44 -7.64
CA LEU A 124 19.73 0.63 -8.73
C LEU A 124 21.24 0.81 -8.86
N LEU A 125 21.73 2.06 -8.80
CA LEU A 125 23.16 2.36 -8.84
C LEU A 125 23.92 1.75 -7.66
N ILE A 126 23.40 1.87 -6.43
CA ILE A 126 23.99 1.26 -5.24
C ILE A 126 24.05 -0.26 -5.40
N THR A 127 22.98 -0.88 -5.90
CA THR A 127 22.92 -2.33 -6.11
C THR A 127 23.96 -2.79 -7.13
N ILE A 128 24.03 -2.13 -8.28
CA ILE A 128 25.00 -2.44 -9.33
C ILE A 128 26.44 -2.26 -8.81
N GLY A 129 26.70 -1.16 -8.10
CA GLY A 129 28.01 -0.89 -7.51
C GLY A 129 28.42 -1.95 -6.49
N LEU A 130 27.50 -2.37 -5.62
CA LEU A 130 27.75 -3.40 -4.61
C LEU A 130 27.97 -4.77 -5.25
N VAL A 131 27.21 -5.13 -6.30
CA VAL A 131 27.43 -6.37 -7.06
C VAL A 131 28.78 -6.34 -7.76
N GLY A 132 29.19 -5.19 -8.32
CA GLY A 132 30.50 -5.01 -8.91
C GLY A 132 31.65 -5.21 -7.92
N ASP A 133 31.53 -4.61 -6.73
CA ASP A 133 32.49 -4.79 -5.62
C ASP A 133 32.57 -6.26 -5.18
N ILE A 134 31.42 -6.94 -5.07
CA ILE A 134 31.35 -8.35 -4.66
C ILE A 134 31.92 -9.33 -5.69
N VAL A 135 31.81 -9.02 -6.99
CA VAL A 135 32.30 -9.89 -8.09
C VAL A 135 33.76 -9.59 -8.42
N GLY A 136 34.22 -8.36 -8.17
CA GLY A 136 35.57 -7.90 -8.45
C GLY A 136 36.63 -8.26 -7.41
N HIS A 137 36.21 -8.70 -6.22
CA HIS A 137 37.05 -9.15 -5.11
C HIS A 137 36.90 -10.66 -4.85
#